data_AF-A0A5N9GTM5-F1
#
_entry.id   AF-A0A5N9GTM5-F1
#
_cell.length_a   1.000
_cell.length_b   1.000
_cell.length_c   1.000
_cell.angle_alpha   90.00
_cell.angle_beta   90.00
_cell.angle_gamma   90.00
#
_symmetry.space_group_name_H-M   'P 1'
#
loop_
_entity.id
_entity.type
_entity.pdbx_description
1 polymer ?
#
loop_
_entity_poly.entity_id
_entity_poly.type
_entity_poly.pdbx_seq_one_letter_code
_entity_poly.pdbx_strand_id
1 'polypeptide(L)'
;MKNRLTLFALTLALLVVLAACGDKTTLTTSSPDTSGEPGEAVSKYFDDDGNTVGQVFVRAGSVQTDGYVSLFVEIPITPDRFYRLNSFSLEFVSEKDQPSILVEPSGQLFNGMEFSQIDNVVRIGVPYAGKRGNSTILINFLAESGAFAGDGLRLNSMLEMDSGIGKASLFIKPAP
;
A
#
# COMPACT_ATOMS: atom_id res chain seq x y z
N MET A 1 41.49 36.33 -8.42
CA MET A 1 40.32 35.58 -8.94
C MET A 1 40.35 34.08 -8.62
N LYS A 2 41.52 33.42 -8.51
CA LYS A 2 41.62 31.98 -8.23
C LYS A 2 40.98 31.53 -6.90
N ASN A 3 41.14 32.28 -5.79
CA ASN A 3 40.59 31.89 -4.48
C ASN A 3 39.07 32.02 -4.36
N ARG A 4 38.41 32.83 -5.21
CA ARG A 4 36.95 32.98 -5.18
C ARG A 4 36.27 31.80 -5.89
N LEU A 5 36.87 31.31 -6.98
CA LEU A 5 36.34 30.19 -7.76
C LEU A 5 36.38 28.88 -6.97
N THR A 6 37.46 28.64 -6.22
CA THR A 6 37.57 27.46 -5.33
C THR A 6 36.60 27.53 -4.16
N LEU A 7 36.36 28.71 -3.59
CA LEU A 7 35.38 28.88 -2.51
C LEU A 7 33.95 28.61 -3.01
N PHE A 8 33.58 29.13 -4.18
CA PHE A 8 32.28 28.87 -4.81
C PHE A 8 32.07 27.39 -5.14
N ALA A 9 33.09 26.72 -5.68
CA ALA A 9 33.04 25.28 -5.98
C ALA A 9 32.88 24.44 -4.70
N LEU A 10 33.54 24.83 -3.60
CA LEU A 10 33.44 24.14 -2.32
C LEU A 10 32.05 24.31 -1.68
N THR A 11 31.47 25.51 -1.72
CA THR A 11 30.11 25.74 -1.24
C THR A 11 29.05 25.03 -2.07
N LEU A 12 29.24 24.95 -3.39
CA LEU A 12 28.32 24.23 -4.27
C LEU A 12 28.41 22.72 -4.03
N ALA A 13 29.62 22.17 -3.86
CA ALA A 13 29.80 20.77 -3.50
C ALA A 13 29.17 20.44 -2.13
N LEU A 14 29.30 21.34 -1.14
CA LEU A 14 28.68 21.17 0.17
C LEU A 14 27.13 21.20 0.09
N LEU A 15 26.56 22.07 -0.74
CA LEU A 15 25.11 22.13 -0.99
C LEU A 15 24.58 20.88 -1.73
N VAL A 16 25.35 20.33 -2.67
CA VAL A 16 24.99 19.09 -3.38
C VAL A 16 25.05 17.88 -2.44
N VAL A 17 26.02 17.84 -1.51
CA VAL A 17 26.11 16.77 -0.49
C VAL A 17 24.99 16.87 0.54
N LEU A 18 24.61 18.08 0.98
CA LEU A 18 23.51 18.27 1.93
C LEU A 18 22.13 17.99 1.31
N ALA A 19 21.96 18.17 -0.01
CA ALA A 19 20.73 17.82 -0.71
C ALA A 19 20.60 16.31 -1.01
N ALA A 20 21.71 15.55 -0.90
CA ALA A 20 21.75 14.11 -1.18
C ALA A 20 21.52 13.23 0.07
N CYS A 21 21.47 13.83 1.27
CA CYS A 21 21.19 13.14 2.54
C CYS A 21 19.74 13.38 2.99
N GLY A 22 18.78 13.09 2.11
CA GLY A 22 17.44 12.74 2.57
C GLY A 22 17.43 11.23 2.73
N ASP A 23 17.96 10.71 3.84
CA ASP A 23 17.92 9.28 4.12
C ASP A 23 16.46 8.85 4.07
N LYS A 24 16.08 8.11 3.02
CA LYS A 24 14.79 7.45 2.97
C LYS A 24 14.82 6.40 4.06
N THR A 25 14.17 6.68 5.19
CA THR A 25 13.99 5.70 6.26
C THR A 25 13.34 4.47 5.64
N THR A 26 14.02 3.33 5.72
CA THR A 26 13.45 2.07 5.22
C THR A 26 12.52 1.57 6.30
N LEU A 27 11.21 1.70 6.09
CA LEU A 27 10.23 1.19 7.03
C LEU A 27 10.30 -0.34 7.05
N THR A 28 10.42 -0.92 8.24
CA THR A 28 10.35 -2.36 8.38
C THR A 28 8.89 -2.78 8.40
N THR A 29 8.60 -3.90 7.74
CA THR A 29 7.28 -4.51 7.80
C THR A 29 7.37 -5.70 8.73
N SER A 30 6.32 -5.95 9.52
CA SER A 30 6.22 -7.27 10.15
C SER A 30 6.27 -8.33 9.04
N SER A 31 6.76 -9.53 9.39
CA SER A 31 6.41 -10.73 8.62
C SER A 31 4.91 -10.70 8.32
N PRO A 32 4.46 -11.22 7.15
CA PRO A 32 3.04 -11.29 6.82
C PRO A 32 2.27 -11.77 8.05
N ASP A 33 1.47 -10.89 8.65
CA ASP A 33 0.43 -11.31 9.57
C ASP A 33 -0.62 -11.94 8.64
N THR A 34 -0.37 -13.19 8.25
CA THR A 34 -1.43 -14.08 7.82
C THR A 34 -2.40 -14.08 8.98
N SER A 35 -3.53 -13.42 8.82
CA SER A 35 -4.70 -13.85 9.54
C SER A 35 -4.82 -15.35 9.32
N GLY A 36 -4.57 -16.12 10.36
CA GLY A 36 -4.80 -17.56 10.33
C GLY A 36 -6.27 -17.90 10.09
N GLU A 37 -7.16 -16.91 10.18
CA GLU A 37 -8.61 -17.03 10.07
C GLU A 37 -9.12 -16.50 8.72
N PRO A 38 -9.99 -17.25 8.01
CA PRO A 38 -10.67 -16.78 6.81
C PRO A 38 -11.49 -15.50 7.05
N GLY A 39 -11.57 -14.63 6.04
CA GLY A 39 -12.45 -13.45 6.06
C GLY A 39 -11.83 -12.15 6.55
N GLU A 40 -10.70 -12.14 7.26
CA GLU A 40 -9.98 -10.91 7.63
C GLU A 40 -8.49 -11.07 7.35
N ALA A 41 -7.72 -9.99 7.17
CA ALA A 41 -6.25 -9.98 7.09
C ALA A 41 -5.70 -8.59 7.44
N VAL A 42 -4.50 -8.50 8.04
CA VAL A 42 -3.91 -7.21 8.44
C VAL A 42 -2.41 -7.19 8.22
N SER A 43 -1.90 -6.09 7.69
CA SER A 43 -0.46 -5.78 7.67
C SER A 43 -0.19 -4.52 8.47
N LYS A 44 0.94 -4.51 9.18
CA LYS A 44 1.43 -3.38 9.96
C LYS A 44 2.83 -2.98 9.50
N TYR A 45 3.07 -1.69 9.53
CA TYR A 45 4.31 -1.06 9.09
C TYR A 45 4.94 -0.36 10.29
N PHE A 46 6.24 -0.52 10.48
CA PHE A 46 6.95 -0.07 11.68
C PHE A 46 8.11 0.87 11.32
N ASP A 47 8.34 1.86 12.19
CA ASP A 47 9.58 2.63 12.18
C ASP A 47 10.73 1.88 12.88
N ASP A 48 11.92 2.49 12.88
CA ASP A 48 13.13 1.90 13.49
C ASP A 48 13.00 1.69 15.00
N ASP A 49 12.10 2.43 15.66
CA ASP A 49 11.80 2.32 17.09
C ASP A 49 10.72 1.24 17.37
N GLY A 50 10.17 0.61 16.33
CA GLY A 50 9.13 -0.42 16.43
C GLY A 50 7.71 0.12 16.63
N ASN A 51 7.48 1.43 16.42
CA ASN A 51 6.14 2.01 16.47
C ASN A 51 5.38 1.70 15.18
N THR A 52 4.08 1.42 15.27
CA THR A 52 3.25 1.27 14.07
C THR A 52 2.99 2.62 13.41
N VAL A 53 3.43 2.77 12.17
CA VAL A 53 3.30 4.00 11.37
C VAL A 53 2.28 3.89 10.25
N GLY A 54 1.87 2.67 9.90
CA GLY A 54 0.85 2.42 8.89
C GLY A 54 0.24 1.03 9.05
N GLN A 55 -0.95 0.85 8.48
CA GLN A 55 -1.67 -0.42 8.51
C GLN A 55 -2.51 -0.58 7.24
N VAL A 56 -2.67 -1.82 6.76
CA VAL A 56 -3.66 -2.18 5.74
C VAL A 56 -4.45 -3.37 6.25
N PHE A 57 -5.77 -3.20 6.34
CA PHE A 57 -6.72 -4.24 6.71
C PHE A 57 -7.50 -4.67 5.48
N VAL A 58 -7.82 -5.95 5.41
CA VAL A 58 -8.68 -6.52 4.39
C VAL A 58 -9.76 -7.35 5.08
N ARG A 59 -11.01 -7.17 4.69
CA ARG A 59 -12.12 -8.05 5.06
C ARG A 59 -12.71 -8.66 3.80
N ALA A 60 -12.77 -9.98 3.74
CA ALA A 60 -13.39 -10.74 2.67
C ALA A 60 -14.72 -11.32 3.14
N GLY A 61 -15.78 -11.14 2.36
CA GLY A 61 -17.06 -11.78 2.60
C GLY A 61 -17.06 -13.27 2.23
N SER A 62 -18.20 -13.93 2.43
CA SER A 62 -18.44 -15.27 1.90
C SER A 62 -18.67 -15.22 0.39
N VAL A 63 -18.54 -16.36 -0.27
CA VAL A 63 -18.90 -16.48 -1.69
C VAL A 63 -20.41 -16.29 -1.86
N GLN A 64 -20.79 -15.29 -2.64
CA GLN A 64 -22.17 -14.97 -2.95
C GLN A 64 -22.74 -15.92 -4.03
N THR A 65 -24.06 -15.93 -4.19
CA THR A 65 -24.75 -16.81 -5.15
C THR A 65 -24.41 -16.52 -6.62
N ASP A 66 -23.93 -15.32 -6.91
CA ASP A 66 -23.45 -14.91 -8.23
C ASP A 66 -22.00 -15.33 -8.51
N GLY A 67 -21.35 -16.00 -7.55
CA GLY A 67 -20.00 -16.49 -7.64
C GLY A 67 -18.93 -15.44 -7.30
N TYR A 68 -19.29 -14.29 -6.73
CA TYR A 68 -18.35 -13.24 -6.33
C TYR A 68 -18.16 -13.17 -4.81
N VAL A 69 -17.06 -12.53 -4.41
CA VAL A 69 -16.65 -12.26 -3.04
C VAL A 69 -16.40 -10.76 -2.92
N SER A 70 -17.07 -10.11 -1.97
CA SER A 70 -16.77 -8.73 -1.63
C SER A 70 -15.48 -8.65 -0.82
N LEU A 71 -14.61 -7.72 -1.18
CA LEU A 71 -13.37 -7.38 -0.48
C LEU A 71 -13.44 -5.93 -0.04
N PHE A 72 -13.18 -5.69 1.24
CA PHE A 72 -13.11 -4.37 1.84
C PHE A 72 -11.69 -4.10 2.29
N VAL A 73 -11.00 -3.16 1.64
CA VAL A 73 -9.66 -2.73 2.02
C VAL A 73 -9.73 -1.42 2.78
N GLU A 74 -9.10 -1.40 3.94
CA GLU A 74 -9.08 -0.27 4.86
C GLU A 74 -7.63 0.14 5.16
N ILE A 75 -7.31 1.41 4.92
CA ILE A 75 -6.00 1.99 5.21
C ILE A 75 -6.21 3.18 6.16
N PRO A 76 -6.05 2.97 7.48
CA PRO A 76 -6.11 4.07 8.44
C PRO A 76 -4.94 5.02 8.23
N ILE A 77 -5.22 6.32 8.31
CA ILE A 77 -4.23 7.38 8.24
C ILE A 77 -3.99 7.85 9.66
N THR A 78 -2.84 7.46 10.21
CA THR A 78 -2.42 7.85 11.55
C THR A 78 -2.01 9.34 11.53
N PRO A 79 -2.49 10.17 12.46
CA PRO A 79 -2.08 11.56 12.57
C PRO A 79 -0.64 11.64 13.09
N ASP A 80 0.35 11.66 12.19
CA ASP A 80 1.73 11.95 12.57
C ASP A 80 2.32 13.04 11.66
N ARG A 81 3.16 13.89 12.25
CA ARG A 81 3.94 14.89 11.52
C ARG A 81 5.02 14.26 10.64
N PHE A 82 5.43 13.03 10.92
CA PHE A 82 6.51 12.32 10.24
C PHE A 82 6.05 11.25 9.24
N TYR A 83 4.84 10.70 9.40
CA TYR A 83 4.37 9.52 8.65
C TYR A 83 3.17 9.82 7.74
N ARG A 84 3.19 10.98 7.08
CA ARG A 84 2.14 11.34 6.12
C ARG A 84 2.18 10.42 4.91
N LEU A 85 1.04 9.80 4.59
CA LEU A 85 0.84 9.01 3.38
C LEU A 85 0.84 9.93 2.14
N ASN A 86 1.63 9.56 1.13
CA ASN A 86 1.79 10.25 -0.16
C ASN A 86 1.17 9.45 -1.32
N SER A 87 1.28 8.13 -1.27
CA SER A 87 0.68 7.21 -2.24
C SER A 87 0.52 5.83 -1.63
N PHE A 88 -0.33 5.00 -2.22
CA PHE A 88 -0.38 3.58 -1.91
C PHE A 88 -0.64 2.76 -3.16
N SER A 89 -0.21 1.50 -3.15
CA SER A 89 -0.58 0.54 -4.17
C SER A 89 -1.01 -0.79 -3.58
N LEU A 90 -1.99 -1.41 -4.22
CA LEU A 90 -2.55 -2.72 -3.89
C LEU A 90 -2.37 -3.62 -5.11
N GLU A 91 -1.74 -4.77 -4.94
CA GLU A 91 -1.48 -5.73 -5.99
C GLU A 91 -2.03 -7.09 -5.57
N PHE A 92 -3.09 -7.51 -6.25
CA PHE A 92 -3.75 -8.79 -6.05
C PHE A 92 -3.14 -9.82 -7.01
N VAL A 93 -2.55 -10.86 -6.44
CA VAL A 93 -1.92 -11.97 -7.16
C VAL A 93 -2.76 -13.23 -6.94
N SER A 94 -3.30 -13.78 -8.02
CA SER A 94 -4.11 -15.00 -8.01
C SER A 94 -3.35 -16.18 -8.62
N GLU A 95 -3.73 -17.41 -8.29
CA GLU A 95 -3.32 -18.59 -9.08
C GLU A 95 -4.11 -18.72 -10.39
N LYS A 96 -5.29 -18.12 -10.45
CA LYS A 96 -6.08 -18.06 -11.69
C LYS A 96 -5.41 -17.10 -12.67
N ASP A 97 -5.24 -17.54 -13.90
CA ASP A 97 -4.84 -16.66 -15.00
C ASP A 97 -5.98 -15.69 -15.33
N GLN A 98 -5.64 -14.40 -15.43
CA GLN A 98 -6.58 -13.29 -15.66
C GLN A 98 -7.78 -13.28 -14.67
N PRO A 99 -7.53 -13.07 -13.37
CA PRO A 99 -8.61 -12.99 -12.39
C PRO A 99 -9.44 -11.72 -12.58
N SER A 100 -10.75 -11.82 -12.33
CA SER A 100 -11.67 -10.69 -12.35
C SER A 100 -11.73 -10.06 -10.96
N ILE A 101 -11.11 -8.90 -10.79
CA ILE A 101 -11.16 -8.08 -9.57
C ILE A 101 -11.54 -6.67 -9.98
N LEU A 102 -12.69 -6.21 -9.49
CA LEU A 102 -13.34 -4.96 -9.87
C LEU A 102 -13.34 -4.02 -8.68
N VAL A 103 -13.03 -2.75 -8.88
CA VAL A 103 -13.31 -1.73 -7.86
C VAL A 103 -14.79 -1.40 -7.89
N GLU A 104 -15.44 -1.51 -6.74
CA GLU A 104 -16.79 -1.01 -6.57
C GLU A 104 -16.71 0.51 -6.32
N PRO A 105 -17.43 1.33 -7.10
CA PRO A 105 -17.40 2.77 -6.93
C PRO A 105 -18.13 3.17 -5.63
N SER A 106 -17.38 3.26 -4.53
CA SER A 106 -17.88 3.74 -3.25
C SER A 106 -17.42 5.18 -2.99
N GLY A 107 -18.29 6.16 -3.24
CA GLY A 107 -18.25 7.53 -2.72
C GLY A 107 -17.11 8.47 -3.16
N GLN A 108 -15.88 7.99 -3.31
CA GLN A 108 -14.73 8.80 -3.67
C GLN A 108 -13.71 7.99 -4.49
N LEU A 109 -13.80 8.11 -5.81
CA LEU A 109 -12.70 7.69 -6.69
C LEU A 109 -11.53 8.66 -6.50
N PHE A 110 -10.33 8.13 -6.36
CA PHE A 110 -9.13 8.94 -6.20
C PHE A 110 -8.70 9.49 -7.55
N ASN A 111 -8.44 10.79 -7.63
CA ASN A 111 -7.91 11.39 -8.85
C ASN A 111 -6.51 10.82 -9.15
N GLY A 112 -6.28 10.38 -10.38
CA GLY A 112 -5.02 9.75 -10.77
C GLY A 112 -4.87 8.31 -10.29
N MET A 113 -5.95 7.65 -9.86
CA MET A 113 -5.95 6.20 -9.63
C MET A 113 -5.62 5.47 -10.94
N GLU A 114 -4.65 4.57 -10.87
CA GLU A 114 -4.19 3.76 -11.98
C GLU A 114 -4.59 2.31 -11.76
N PHE A 115 -5.02 1.67 -12.85
CA PHE A 115 -5.36 0.26 -12.89
C PHE A 115 -4.52 -0.43 -13.95
N SER A 116 -3.95 -1.57 -13.60
CA SER A 116 -3.31 -2.45 -14.57
C SER A 116 -3.60 -3.91 -14.23
N GLN A 117 -3.73 -4.72 -15.27
CA GLN A 117 -3.84 -6.16 -15.16
C GLN A 117 -2.83 -6.78 -16.11
N ILE A 118 -1.98 -7.64 -15.58
CA ILE A 118 -0.99 -8.39 -16.35
C ILE A 118 -1.05 -9.82 -15.83
N ASP A 119 -1.42 -10.75 -16.71
CA ASP A 119 -1.57 -12.17 -16.41
C ASP A 119 -2.46 -12.40 -15.17
N ASN A 120 -1.90 -12.98 -14.12
CA ASN A 120 -2.56 -13.33 -12.87
C ASN A 120 -2.52 -12.21 -11.81
N VAL A 121 -2.12 -10.99 -12.19
CA VAL A 121 -1.92 -9.85 -11.29
C VAL A 121 -2.85 -8.69 -11.65
N VAL A 122 -3.61 -8.19 -10.67
CA VAL A 122 -4.38 -6.95 -10.75
C VAL A 122 -3.79 -5.93 -9.80
N ARG A 123 -3.36 -4.78 -10.32
CA ARG A 123 -2.73 -3.71 -9.55
C ARG A 123 -3.55 -2.43 -9.60
N ILE A 124 -3.71 -1.81 -8.43
CA ILE A 124 -4.25 -0.48 -8.23
C ILE A 124 -3.15 0.40 -7.63
N GLY A 125 -2.87 1.53 -8.26
CA GLY A 125 -2.02 2.59 -7.73
C GLY A 125 -2.84 3.83 -7.42
N VAL A 126 -2.65 4.43 -6.26
CA VAL A 126 -3.39 5.63 -5.86
C VAL A 126 -2.43 6.69 -5.36
N PRO A 127 -2.29 7.83 -6.07
CA PRO A 127 -1.66 9.00 -5.49
C PRO A 127 -2.58 9.54 -4.40
N TYR A 128 -2.02 9.75 -3.22
CA TYR A 128 -2.76 10.17 -2.05
C TYR A 128 -1.92 11.20 -1.32
N ALA A 129 -1.87 12.43 -1.85
CA ALA A 129 -1.22 13.56 -1.20
C ALA A 129 -2.06 14.03 0.01
N GLY A 130 -2.14 13.16 1.03
CA GLY A 130 -3.08 13.24 2.12
C GLY A 130 -2.93 14.51 2.95
N LYS A 131 -4.04 14.93 3.57
CA LYS A 131 -4.02 15.94 4.64
C LYS A 131 -3.69 15.26 5.96
N ARG A 132 -2.96 15.96 6.84
CA ARG A 132 -2.76 15.50 8.23
C ARG A 132 -4.10 15.39 8.94
N GLY A 133 -4.34 14.29 9.65
CA GLY A 133 -5.54 14.08 10.46
C GLY A 133 -5.99 12.62 10.51
N ASN A 134 -6.96 12.33 11.39
CA ASN A 134 -7.53 11.00 11.53
C ASN A 134 -8.54 10.78 10.41
N SER A 135 -8.14 10.01 9.41
CA SER A 135 -9.02 9.61 8.32
C SER A 135 -8.72 8.17 7.94
N THR A 136 -9.63 7.56 7.19
CA THR A 136 -9.48 6.18 6.76
C THR A 136 -9.82 6.12 5.28
N ILE A 137 -8.92 5.56 4.48
CA ILE A 137 -9.20 5.23 3.10
C ILE A 137 -9.93 3.90 3.07
N LEU A 138 -11.07 3.88 2.40
CA LEU A 138 -11.91 2.70 2.23
C LEU A 138 -12.04 2.42 0.73
N ILE A 139 -11.72 1.19 0.32
CA ILE A 139 -11.89 0.76 -1.07
C ILE A 139 -12.59 -0.58 -1.07
N ASN A 140 -13.69 -0.62 -1.82
CA ASN A 140 -14.48 -1.83 -2.00
C ASN A 140 -14.09 -2.47 -3.32
N PHE A 141 -13.94 -3.79 -3.32
CA PHE A 141 -13.73 -4.58 -4.51
C PHE A 141 -14.72 -5.74 -4.56
N LEU A 142 -15.00 -6.17 -5.78
CA LEU A 142 -15.66 -7.41 -6.08
C LEU A 142 -14.67 -8.32 -6.79
N ALA A 143 -14.37 -9.48 -6.23
CA ALA A 143 -13.50 -10.48 -6.83
C ALA A 143 -14.31 -11.73 -7.16
N GLU A 144 -14.13 -12.30 -8.35
CA GLU A 144 -14.74 -13.61 -8.63
C GLU A 144 -14.17 -14.67 -7.67
N SER A 145 -14.99 -15.65 -7.27
CA SER A 145 -14.57 -16.74 -6.38
C SER A 145 -13.35 -17.49 -6.90
N GLY A 146 -13.22 -17.64 -8.22
CA GLY A 146 -12.05 -18.24 -8.86
C GLY A 146 -10.73 -17.48 -8.62
N ALA A 147 -10.77 -16.18 -8.27
CA ALA A 147 -9.58 -15.43 -7.92
C ALA A 147 -8.91 -15.91 -6.61
N PHE A 148 -9.64 -16.66 -5.78
CA PHE A 148 -9.16 -17.26 -4.53
C PHE A 148 -8.78 -18.74 -4.67
N ALA A 149 -8.56 -19.22 -5.89
CA ALA A 149 -8.12 -20.60 -6.14
C ALA A 149 -6.82 -20.94 -5.37
N GLY A 150 -6.61 -22.25 -5.16
CA GLY A 150 -5.42 -22.77 -4.47
C GLY A 150 -5.34 -22.31 -3.01
N ASP A 151 -4.25 -21.62 -2.66
CA ASP A 151 -3.99 -21.15 -1.29
C ASP A 151 -4.74 -19.85 -0.92
N GLY A 152 -5.44 -19.23 -1.88
CA GLY A 152 -6.20 -18.00 -1.70
C GLY A 152 -5.67 -16.84 -2.55
N LEU A 153 -6.18 -15.64 -2.30
CA LEU A 153 -5.75 -14.43 -3.00
C LEU A 153 -4.63 -13.75 -2.21
N ARG A 154 -3.47 -13.51 -2.85
CA ARG A 154 -2.39 -12.75 -2.21
C ARG A 154 -2.56 -11.26 -2.50
N LEU A 155 -2.54 -10.43 -1.48
CA LEU A 155 -2.48 -8.97 -1.60
C LEU A 155 -1.11 -8.46 -1.18
N ASN A 156 -0.34 -7.95 -2.13
CA ASN A 156 0.84 -7.13 -1.85
C ASN A 156 0.40 -5.67 -1.71
N SER A 157 0.68 -5.07 -0.57
CA SER A 157 0.39 -3.66 -0.30
C SER A 157 1.68 -2.88 -0.15
N MET A 158 1.68 -1.65 -0.66
CA MET A 158 2.77 -0.70 -0.50
C MET A 158 2.20 0.63 -0.05
N LEU A 159 2.77 1.18 1.02
CA LEU A 159 2.46 2.52 1.51
C LEU A 159 3.69 3.39 1.30
N GLU A 160 3.57 4.46 0.53
CA GLU A 160 4.60 5.47 0.38
C GLU A 160 4.28 6.65 1.30
N MET A 161 5.18 6.92 2.23
CA MET A 161 5.09 7.98 3.21
C MET A 161 6.23 8.98 3.02
N ASP A 162 6.11 10.18 3.58
CA ASP A 162 7.19 11.18 3.57
C ASP A 162 8.51 10.63 4.13
N SER A 163 8.44 9.74 5.13
CA SER A 163 9.61 9.14 5.76
C SER A 163 10.19 7.96 4.98
N GLY A 164 9.44 7.31 4.09
CA GLY A 164 9.86 6.03 3.52
C GLY A 164 8.79 5.23 2.81
N ILE A 165 9.15 4.02 2.38
CA ILE A 165 8.25 3.08 1.72
C ILE A 165 8.13 1.82 2.56
N GLY A 166 6.90 1.44 2.90
CA GLY A 166 6.57 0.16 3.51
C GLY A 166 5.99 -0.80 2.48
N LYS A 167 6.33 -2.10 2.54
CA LYS A 167 5.75 -3.15 1.69
C LYS A 167 5.37 -4.40 2.48
N ALA A 168 4.12 -4.84 2.41
CA ALA A 168 3.66 -6.06 3.08
C ALA A 168 2.89 -6.97 2.14
N SER A 169 2.89 -8.28 2.42
CA SER A 169 2.05 -9.26 1.73
C SER A 169 1.02 -9.83 2.69
N LEU A 170 -0.19 -10.05 2.21
CA LEU A 170 -1.32 -10.65 2.91
C LEU A 170 -1.84 -11.82 2.10
N PHE A 171 -2.33 -12.85 2.79
CA PHE A 171 -3.09 -13.93 2.18
C PHE A 171 -4.55 -13.79 2.60
N ILE A 172 -5.46 -13.82 1.63
CA ILE A 172 -6.88 -13.56 1.83
C ILE A 172 -7.64 -14.80 1.38
N LYS A 173 -8.52 -15.29 2.25
CA LYS A 173 -9.51 -16.33 1.91
C LYS A 173 -10.91 -15.77 2.13
N PRO A 174 -11.90 -16.19 1.34
CA PRO A 174 -13.30 -15.84 1.59
C PRO A 174 -13.72 -16.27 3.00
N ALA A 175 -14.65 -15.54 3.60
CA ALA A 175 -15.28 -15.99 4.83
C ALA A 175 -16.05 -17.32 4.61
N PRO A 176 -16.28 -18.13 5.67
CA PRO A 176 -17.03 -19.38 5.59
C PRO A 176 -18.44 -19.23 5.00
#